data_AF-V2WL42-F1
#
_entry.id   AF-V2WL42-F1
#
_cell.length_a   1.000
_cell.length_b   1.000
_cell.length_c   1.000
_cell.angle_alpha   90.00
_cell.angle_beta   90.00
_cell.angle_gamma   90.00
#
_symmetry.space_group_name_H-M   'P 1'
#
loop_
_entity.id
_entity.type
_entity.pdbx_description
1 polymer ?
#
loop_
_entity_poly.entity_id
_entity_poly.type
_entity_poly.pdbx_seq_one_letter_code
_entity_poly.pdbx_strand_id
1 'polypeptide(L)'
;MSLGWLADSSEPSAEDKGTILHEFGHALGMMHEHQSPARGESIHLKELAVYEYYRPLLNYNDRLVKTQIIDQYNKSDVSNFSRLDLHSIMMQMVFRYFMPGHLNEEGIDIPVNTVLSDMDKAFITLNYPRKEPAPGGMSVKQALIIAGVSEQAAGTILGYVDKGQYTKAREEFAHYNNRVRELIKVNKSFLANVETSHAVQHGITDTISAVVKNPLFKHV
;
A
#
# COMPACT_ATOMS: atom_id res chain seq x y z
N MET A 1 -14.60 -4.57 -13.22
CA MET A 1 -14.63 -6.00 -12.94
C MET A 1 -15.02 -6.79 -14.18
N SER A 2 -14.14 -7.68 -14.62
CA SER A 2 -14.39 -8.67 -15.66
C SER A 2 -13.56 -9.92 -15.37
N LEU A 3 -14.12 -11.11 -15.62
CA LEU A 3 -13.40 -12.39 -15.56
C LEU A 3 -13.24 -13.00 -16.97
N GLY A 4 -13.32 -12.16 -18.01
CA GLY A 4 -13.45 -12.61 -19.41
C GLY A 4 -12.20 -13.25 -20.02
N TRP A 5 -11.08 -13.31 -19.30
CA TRP A 5 -9.83 -13.92 -19.76
C TRP A 5 -9.39 -15.13 -18.94
N LEU A 6 -10.23 -15.60 -18.00
CA LEU A 6 -9.97 -16.83 -17.27
C LEU A 6 -10.02 -18.03 -18.22
N ALA A 7 -9.09 -18.97 -18.04
CA ALA A 7 -9.07 -20.19 -18.85
C ALA A 7 -10.28 -21.09 -18.55
N ASP A 8 -10.90 -21.65 -19.60
CA ASP A 8 -11.97 -22.65 -19.48
C ASP A 8 -11.41 -24.04 -19.14
N SER A 9 -10.75 -24.12 -17.98
CA SER A 9 -10.11 -25.33 -17.46
C SER A 9 -10.81 -25.79 -16.18
N SER A 10 -10.79 -27.10 -15.91
CA SER A 10 -11.48 -27.67 -14.74
C SER A 10 -10.90 -27.22 -13.40
N GLU A 11 -9.63 -26.80 -13.38
CA GLU A 11 -8.94 -26.28 -12.20
C GLU A 11 -8.28 -24.94 -12.52
N PRO A 12 -8.70 -23.83 -11.88
CA PRO A 12 -8.11 -22.53 -12.12
C PRO A 12 -6.61 -22.52 -11.82
N SER A 13 -5.82 -21.91 -12.72
CA SER A 13 -4.40 -21.68 -12.51
C SER A 13 -4.15 -20.76 -11.31
N ALA A 14 -2.89 -20.63 -10.88
CA ALA A 14 -2.54 -19.66 -9.83
C ALA A 14 -2.85 -18.23 -10.27
N GLU A 15 -2.66 -17.89 -11.54
CA GLU A 15 -2.98 -16.59 -12.12
C GLU A 15 -4.50 -16.34 -12.16
N ASP A 16 -5.30 -17.37 -12.51
CA ASP A 16 -6.76 -17.28 -12.46
C ASP A 16 -7.24 -17.03 -11.04
N LYS A 17 -6.70 -17.77 -10.06
CA LYS A 17 -7.01 -17.58 -8.62
C LYS A 17 -6.62 -16.18 -8.16
N GLY A 18 -5.46 -15.69 -8.58
CA GLY A 18 -5.01 -14.32 -8.29
C GLY A 18 -5.95 -13.27 -8.86
N THR A 19 -6.38 -13.43 -10.11
CA THR A 19 -7.36 -12.54 -10.78
C THR A 19 -8.68 -12.53 -10.03
N ILE A 20 -9.20 -13.71 -9.66
CA ILE A 20 -10.44 -13.83 -8.91
C ILE A 20 -10.31 -13.08 -7.56
N LEU A 21 -9.22 -13.29 -6.82
CA LEU A 21 -9.00 -12.58 -5.56
C LEU A 21 -8.92 -11.06 -5.74
N HIS A 22 -8.22 -10.59 -6.78
CA HIS A 22 -8.08 -9.17 -7.10
C HIS A 22 -9.43 -8.51 -7.39
N GLU A 23 -10.23 -9.11 -8.27
CA GLU A 23 -11.54 -8.58 -8.63
C GLU A 23 -12.50 -8.60 -7.43
N PHE A 24 -12.50 -9.65 -6.61
CA PHE A 24 -13.26 -9.64 -5.37
C PHE A 24 -12.76 -8.59 -4.36
N GLY A 25 -11.46 -8.25 -4.39
CA GLY A 25 -10.92 -7.08 -3.69
C GLY A 25 -11.62 -5.78 -4.09
N HIS A 26 -11.81 -5.54 -5.39
CA HIS A 26 -12.59 -4.39 -5.88
C HIS A 26 -14.06 -4.43 -5.43
N ALA A 27 -14.70 -5.60 -5.41
CA ALA A 27 -16.06 -5.72 -4.87
C ALA A 27 -16.13 -5.36 -3.38
N LEU A 28 -15.05 -5.58 -2.63
CA LEU A 28 -14.90 -5.17 -1.23
C LEU A 28 -14.36 -3.73 -1.08
N GLY A 29 -14.27 -2.96 -2.16
CA GLY A 29 -13.86 -1.56 -2.14
C GLY A 29 -12.36 -1.32 -2.08
N MET A 30 -11.53 -2.33 -2.36
CA MET A 30 -10.08 -2.15 -2.48
C MET A 30 -9.74 -1.56 -3.85
N MET A 31 -8.76 -0.67 -3.89
CA MET A 31 -8.28 0.00 -5.11
C MET A 31 -6.90 -0.54 -5.49
N HIS A 32 -6.40 -0.20 -6.68
CA HIS A 32 -5.08 -0.66 -7.12
C HIS A 32 -3.96 -0.12 -6.21
N GLU A 33 -3.09 -1.02 -5.74
CA GLU A 33 -2.00 -0.69 -4.83
C GLU A 33 -0.91 0.12 -5.52
N HIS A 34 -0.64 -0.10 -6.81
CA HIS A 34 0.32 0.70 -7.57
C HIS A 34 -0.13 2.14 -7.82
N GLN A 35 -1.42 2.43 -7.65
CA GLN A 35 -1.94 3.80 -7.71
C GLN A 35 -2.09 4.40 -6.31
N SER A 36 -1.67 3.70 -5.26
CA SER A 36 -1.73 4.19 -3.88
C SER A 36 -0.99 5.53 -3.76
N PRO A 37 -1.52 6.51 -3.01
CA PRO A 37 -0.80 7.74 -2.69
C PRO A 37 0.51 7.49 -1.92
N ALA A 38 0.67 6.30 -1.32
CA ALA A 38 1.90 5.90 -0.66
C ALA A 38 2.98 5.39 -1.64
N ARG A 39 2.70 5.22 -2.94
CA ARG A 39 3.68 4.70 -3.90
C ARG A 39 4.93 5.57 -3.95
N GLY A 40 4.78 6.88 -4.00
CA GLY A 40 5.91 7.83 -4.02
C GLY A 40 6.77 7.82 -2.75
N GLU A 41 6.43 7.00 -1.74
CA GLU A 41 7.31 6.77 -0.61
C GLU A 41 8.35 5.67 -0.86
N SER A 42 8.12 4.80 -1.85
CA SER A 42 8.90 3.56 -2.08
C SER A 42 9.25 3.26 -3.54
N ILE A 43 8.43 3.66 -4.51
CA ILE A 43 8.62 3.36 -5.94
C ILE A 43 8.36 4.61 -6.79
N HIS A 44 9.35 5.01 -7.59
CA HIS A 44 9.26 6.12 -8.53
C HIS A 44 9.33 5.61 -9.97
N LEU A 45 8.28 5.86 -10.75
CA LEU A 45 8.18 5.36 -12.12
C LEU A 45 8.96 6.25 -13.09
N LYS A 46 9.77 5.63 -13.95
CA LYS A 46 10.40 6.27 -15.11
C LYS A 46 9.37 6.39 -16.22
N GLU A 47 8.60 7.48 -16.25
CA GLU A 47 7.43 7.61 -17.12
C GLU A 47 7.71 7.28 -18.60
N LEU A 48 8.82 7.74 -19.16
CA LEU A 48 9.19 7.43 -20.56
C LEU A 48 9.33 5.92 -20.79
N ALA A 49 10.04 5.22 -19.91
CA ALA A 49 10.19 3.77 -19.99
C ALA A 49 8.84 3.04 -19.80
N VAL A 50 7.98 3.55 -18.91
CA VAL A 50 6.63 3.01 -18.70
C VAL A 50 5.77 3.17 -19.96
N TYR A 51 5.82 4.34 -20.63
CA TYR A 51 5.15 4.52 -21.91
C TYR A 51 5.69 3.56 -22.98
N GLU A 52 7.00 3.46 -23.14
CA GLU A 52 7.61 2.55 -24.12
C GLU A 52 7.18 1.09 -23.90
N TYR A 53 7.08 0.66 -22.65
CA TYR A 53 6.72 -0.71 -22.29
C TYR A 53 5.21 -1.00 -22.43
N TYR A 54 4.34 -0.13 -21.92
CA TYR A 54 2.89 -0.42 -21.85
C TYR A 54 2.09 0.09 -23.05
N ARG A 55 2.59 1.05 -23.84
CA ARG A 55 1.85 1.53 -25.02
C ARG A 55 1.44 0.41 -25.98
N PRO A 56 2.33 -0.52 -26.39
CA PRO A 56 1.94 -1.61 -27.29
C PRO A 56 0.89 -2.54 -26.69
N LEU A 57 0.86 -2.69 -25.36
CA LEU A 57 -0.08 -3.54 -24.63
C LEU A 57 -1.46 -2.88 -24.44
N LEU A 58 -1.52 -1.56 -24.54
CA LEU A 58 -2.72 -0.74 -24.33
C LEU A 58 -3.19 -0.06 -25.62
N ASN A 59 -3.04 -0.74 -26.76
CA ASN A 59 -3.46 -0.26 -28.08
C ASN A 59 -2.92 1.14 -28.42
N TYR A 60 -1.68 1.42 -28.01
CA TYR A 60 -0.99 2.70 -28.21
C TYR A 60 -1.70 3.92 -27.62
N ASN A 61 -2.56 3.71 -26.62
CA ASN A 61 -3.31 4.77 -25.97
C ASN A 61 -2.55 5.34 -24.76
N ASP A 62 -1.87 6.47 -24.97
CA ASP A 62 -1.08 7.14 -23.93
C ASP A 62 -1.93 7.57 -22.74
N ARG A 63 -3.19 7.96 -22.98
CA ARG A 63 -4.11 8.30 -21.89
C ARG A 63 -4.39 7.09 -21.01
N LEU A 64 -4.53 5.88 -21.58
CA LEU A 64 -4.70 4.67 -20.79
C LEU A 64 -3.44 4.34 -20.00
N VAL A 65 -2.25 4.40 -20.62
CA VAL A 65 -0.99 4.18 -19.88
C VAL A 65 -0.89 5.16 -18.71
N LYS A 66 -1.17 6.45 -18.95
CA LYS A 66 -1.11 7.48 -17.92
C LYS A 66 -2.08 7.20 -16.77
N THR A 67 -3.35 7.02 -17.09
CA THR A 67 -4.42 6.92 -16.08
C THR A 67 -4.52 5.56 -15.38
N GLN A 68 -4.08 4.47 -16.03
CA GLN A 68 -4.18 3.11 -15.47
C GLN A 68 -2.88 2.63 -14.84
N ILE A 69 -1.72 3.16 -15.25
CA ILE A 69 -0.41 2.69 -14.77
C ILE A 69 0.33 3.78 -13.99
N ILE A 70 0.44 4.98 -14.57
CA ILE A 70 1.33 6.01 -14.03
C ILE A 70 0.68 6.78 -12.87
N ASP A 71 -0.56 7.22 -13.04
CA ASP A 71 -1.23 8.11 -12.10
C ASP A 71 -1.53 7.45 -10.75
N GLN A 72 -1.25 8.18 -9.68
CA GLN A 72 -1.68 7.84 -8.32
C GLN A 72 -3.06 8.44 -8.05
N TYR A 73 -3.83 7.82 -7.17
CA TYR A 73 -5.05 8.41 -6.64
C TYR A 73 -4.73 9.67 -5.85
N ASN A 74 -5.63 10.66 -5.90
CA ASN A 74 -5.53 11.79 -5.00
C ASN A 74 -5.86 11.33 -3.58
N LYS A 75 -5.12 11.86 -2.59
CA LYS A 75 -5.41 11.59 -1.18
C LYS A 75 -6.84 11.96 -0.77
N SER A 76 -7.45 12.96 -1.42
CA SER A 76 -8.84 13.38 -1.17
C SER A 76 -9.87 12.36 -1.65
N ASP A 77 -9.49 11.48 -2.58
CA ASP A 77 -10.40 10.57 -3.27
C ASP A 77 -10.37 9.17 -2.64
N VAL A 78 -9.47 8.93 -1.68
CA VAL A 78 -9.32 7.67 -0.94
C VAL A 78 -9.60 7.88 0.55
N SER A 79 -10.33 6.94 1.16
CA SER A 79 -10.72 7.03 2.57
C SER A 79 -9.62 6.59 3.53
N ASN A 80 -8.82 5.60 3.14
CA ASN A 80 -7.80 4.97 3.95
C ASN A 80 -6.82 4.22 3.02
N PHE A 81 -5.55 4.17 3.39
CA PHE A 81 -4.52 3.39 2.68
C PHE A 81 -3.39 3.03 3.64
N SER A 82 -2.76 1.87 3.43
CA SER A 82 -1.60 1.41 4.19
C SER A 82 -0.29 2.02 3.66
N ARG A 83 0.83 1.58 4.24
CA ARG A 83 2.11 1.62 3.52
C ARG A 83 2.00 0.77 2.25
N LEU A 84 2.78 1.11 1.22
CA LEU A 84 2.82 0.35 -0.02
C LEU A 84 3.20 -1.11 0.24
N ASP A 85 2.44 -2.05 -0.31
CA ASP A 85 2.76 -3.48 -0.28
C ASP A 85 2.99 -4.04 -1.70
N LEU A 86 4.25 -4.30 -2.03
CA LEU A 86 4.65 -4.86 -3.34
C LEU A 86 4.12 -6.29 -3.58
N HIS A 87 3.72 -7.00 -2.53
CA HIS A 87 3.17 -8.36 -2.62
C HIS A 87 1.65 -8.39 -2.54
N SER A 88 0.99 -7.22 -2.48
CA SER A 88 -0.46 -7.14 -2.42
C SER A 88 -1.09 -7.76 -3.66
N ILE A 89 -2.19 -8.45 -3.47
CA ILE A 89 -3.04 -8.91 -4.57
C ILE A 89 -3.57 -7.74 -5.40
N MET A 90 -3.67 -6.54 -4.81
CA MET A 90 -4.11 -5.31 -5.48
C MET A 90 -3.00 -4.59 -6.24
N MET A 91 -1.76 -5.08 -6.20
CA MET A 91 -0.62 -4.53 -6.96
C MET A 91 -0.70 -4.82 -8.47
N GLN A 92 -1.63 -5.68 -8.89
CA GLN A 92 -1.77 -6.09 -10.28
C GLN A 92 -1.93 -4.89 -11.23
N MET A 93 -1.09 -4.89 -12.27
CA MET A 93 -1.13 -3.96 -13.39
C MET A 93 -1.68 -4.64 -14.65
N VAL A 94 -1.80 -3.87 -15.74
CA VAL A 94 -2.32 -4.36 -17.02
C VAL A 94 -1.34 -5.36 -17.66
N PHE A 95 -1.86 -6.56 -18.00
CA PHE A 95 -1.18 -7.68 -18.68
C PHE A 95 0.01 -8.29 -17.94
N ARG A 96 -0.14 -9.57 -17.55
CA ARG A 96 0.90 -10.43 -16.94
C ARG A 96 1.43 -10.02 -15.57
N TYR A 97 0.80 -9.05 -14.90
CA TYR A 97 0.93 -8.82 -13.45
C TYR A 97 2.35 -8.53 -12.95
N PHE A 98 3.28 -8.16 -13.84
CA PHE A 98 4.70 -8.01 -13.54
C PHE A 98 5.19 -6.63 -14.03
N MET A 99 5.89 -5.90 -13.16
CA MET A 99 6.58 -4.67 -13.55
C MET A 99 8.09 -4.86 -13.40
N PRO A 100 8.86 -4.85 -14.50
CA PRO A 100 10.30 -4.98 -14.41
C PRO A 100 10.96 -3.75 -13.77
N GLY A 101 12.06 -3.99 -13.04
CA GLY A 101 12.77 -2.98 -12.27
C GLY A 101 13.33 -1.82 -13.10
N HIS A 102 13.61 -2.04 -14.39
CA HIS A 102 14.06 -0.96 -15.26
C HIS A 102 13.00 0.13 -15.49
N LEU A 103 11.73 -0.12 -15.15
CA LEU A 103 10.65 0.86 -15.25
C LEU A 103 10.54 1.78 -14.03
N ASN A 104 11.28 1.51 -12.95
CA ASN A 104 11.33 2.38 -11.78
C ASN A 104 12.77 2.81 -11.46
N GLU A 105 12.90 3.87 -10.67
CA GLU A 105 14.19 4.44 -10.26
C GLU A 105 14.95 3.52 -9.32
N GLU A 106 14.24 2.77 -8.49
CA GLU A 106 14.80 1.87 -7.48
C GLU A 106 15.34 0.55 -8.07
N GLY A 107 15.03 0.24 -9.33
CA GLY A 107 15.44 -1.02 -9.96
C GLY A 107 14.71 -2.25 -9.40
N ILE A 108 13.54 -2.08 -8.78
CA ILE A 108 12.81 -3.14 -8.08
C ILE A 108 11.85 -3.84 -9.03
N ASP A 109 12.00 -5.16 -9.18
CA ASP A 109 11.00 -5.98 -9.84
C ASP A 109 9.75 -6.11 -8.95
N ILE A 110 8.58 -5.79 -9.51
CA ILE A 110 7.29 -6.06 -8.85
C ILE A 110 6.79 -7.40 -9.38
N PRO A 111 6.71 -8.44 -8.52
CA PRO A 111 6.40 -9.80 -8.94
C PRO A 111 4.91 -9.98 -9.27
N VAL A 112 4.61 -11.11 -9.91
CA VAL A 112 3.24 -11.59 -10.09
C VAL A 112 2.69 -12.08 -8.74
N ASN A 113 1.69 -11.39 -8.20
CA ASN A 113 1.03 -11.75 -6.95
C ASN A 113 -0.23 -12.59 -7.23
N THR A 114 -0.24 -13.84 -6.78
CA THR A 114 -1.35 -14.79 -6.97
C THR A 114 -2.05 -15.20 -5.67
N VAL A 115 -1.61 -14.67 -4.54
CA VAL A 115 -2.15 -14.96 -3.21
C VAL A 115 -2.27 -13.67 -2.41
N LEU A 116 -3.13 -13.68 -1.39
CA LEU A 116 -3.24 -12.56 -0.46
C LEU A 116 -1.96 -12.42 0.38
N SER A 117 -1.39 -11.22 0.39
CA SER A 117 -0.32 -10.88 1.31
C SER A 117 -0.83 -10.82 2.75
N ASP A 118 0.08 -10.76 3.72
CA ASP A 118 -0.33 -10.56 5.11
C ASP A 118 -0.90 -9.17 5.34
N MET A 119 -0.44 -8.16 4.58
CA MET A 119 -1.03 -6.83 4.62
C MET A 119 -2.44 -6.82 4.03
N ASP A 120 -2.70 -7.53 2.93
CA ASP A 120 -4.07 -7.66 2.36
C ASP A 120 -5.05 -8.18 3.41
N LYS A 121 -4.67 -9.28 4.09
CA LYS A 121 -5.47 -9.92 5.14
C LYS A 121 -5.65 -8.99 6.34
N ALA A 122 -4.61 -8.30 6.76
CA ALA A 122 -4.67 -7.37 7.88
C ALA A 122 -5.55 -6.16 7.55
N PHE A 123 -5.32 -5.53 6.41
CA PHE A 123 -6.04 -4.33 5.98
C PHE A 123 -7.52 -4.62 5.78
N ILE A 124 -7.89 -5.74 5.14
CA ILE A 124 -9.31 -6.09 4.99
C ILE A 124 -9.95 -6.45 6.34
N THR A 125 -9.22 -7.09 7.26
CA THR A 125 -9.71 -7.39 8.61
C THR A 125 -10.00 -6.12 9.41
N LEU A 126 -9.16 -5.08 9.27
CA LEU A 126 -9.34 -3.80 9.97
C LEU A 126 -10.40 -2.92 9.30
N ASN A 127 -10.59 -3.04 7.99
CA ASN A 127 -11.72 -2.43 7.31
C ASN A 127 -13.02 -3.18 7.61
N TYR A 128 -13.04 -4.48 7.84
CA TYR A 128 -14.26 -5.23 8.19
C TYR A 128 -14.10 -5.98 9.52
N PRO A 129 -13.95 -5.26 10.64
CA PRO A 129 -13.60 -5.89 11.91
C PRO A 129 -14.78 -6.69 12.45
N ARG A 130 -14.45 -7.85 13.02
CA ARG A 130 -15.36 -8.70 13.78
C ARG A 130 -14.69 -9.06 15.09
N LYS A 131 -15.48 -9.21 16.16
CA LYS A 131 -14.96 -9.64 17.45
C LYS A 131 -14.31 -11.02 17.36
N GLU A 132 -15.06 -11.98 16.82
CA GLU A 132 -14.54 -13.30 16.53
C GLU A 132 -14.21 -13.40 15.03
N PRO A 133 -13.01 -13.87 14.66
CA PRO A 133 -12.68 -14.12 13.27
C PRO A 133 -13.55 -15.25 12.71
N ALA A 134 -13.85 -15.17 11.40
CA ALA A 134 -14.43 -16.30 10.69
C ALA A 134 -13.43 -17.48 10.70
N PRO A 135 -13.87 -18.74 10.51
CA PRO A 135 -12.96 -19.88 10.40
C PRO A 135 -11.85 -19.63 9.37
N GLY A 136 -10.59 -19.79 9.79
CA GLY A 136 -9.41 -19.49 8.96
C GLY A 136 -9.09 -17.99 8.79
N GLY A 137 -9.88 -17.10 9.40
CA GLY A 137 -9.70 -15.65 9.35
C GLY A 137 -8.70 -15.13 10.38
N MET A 138 -8.16 -13.94 10.10
CA MET A 138 -7.23 -13.23 10.98
C MET A 138 -7.98 -12.50 12.10
N SER A 139 -7.44 -12.51 13.32
CA SER A 139 -7.98 -11.71 14.42
C SER A 139 -7.64 -10.23 14.24
N VAL A 140 -8.49 -9.33 14.75
CA VAL A 140 -8.21 -7.88 14.75
C VAL A 140 -6.88 -7.57 15.44
N LYS A 141 -6.56 -8.26 16.54
CA LYS A 141 -5.30 -8.09 17.27
C LYS A 141 -4.08 -8.39 16.38
N GLN A 142 -4.10 -9.50 15.64
CA GLN A 142 -3.01 -9.84 14.71
C GLN A 142 -2.93 -8.84 13.56
N ALA A 143 -4.07 -8.43 13.01
CA ALA A 143 -4.14 -7.47 11.92
C ALA A 143 -3.52 -6.11 12.33
N LEU A 144 -3.80 -5.63 13.55
CA LEU A 144 -3.22 -4.39 14.08
C LEU A 144 -1.69 -4.46 14.18
N ILE A 145 -1.13 -5.61 14.57
CA ILE A 145 0.32 -5.82 14.64
C ILE A 145 0.94 -5.76 13.23
N ILE A 146 0.36 -6.46 12.26
CA ILE A 146 0.87 -6.49 10.87
C ILE A 146 0.80 -5.09 10.23
N ALA A 147 -0.31 -4.38 10.48
CA ALA A 147 -0.50 -3.00 10.04
C ALA A 147 0.46 -2.01 10.73
N GLY A 148 1.14 -2.42 11.82
CA GLY A 148 2.06 -1.58 12.57
C GLY A 148 1.35 -0.51 13.40
N VAL A 149 0.13 -0.79 13.87
CA VAL A 149 -0.64 0.13 14.69
C VAL A 149 -0.03 0.22 16.09
N SER A 150 0.15 1.43 16.60
CA SER A 150 0.72 1.65 17.93
C SER A 150 -0.15 1.02 19.02
N GLU A 151 0.46 0.58 20.12
CA GLU A 151 -0.25 -0.10 21.22
C GLU A 151 -1.44 0.72 21.75
N GLN A 152 -1.26 2.04 21.88
CA GLN A 152 -2.31 2.95 22.33
C GLN A 152 -3.52 2.93 21.38
N ALA A 153 -3.29 3.10 20.08
CA ALA A 153 -4.37 3.12 19.08
C ALA A 153 -5.00 1.72 18.93
N ALA A 154 -4.18 0.67 18.98
CA ALA A 154 -4.63 -0.71 18.98
C ALA A 154 -5.57 -1.01 20.15
N GLY A 155 -5.27 -0.52 21.36
CA GLY A 155 -6.13 -0.65 22.53
C GLY A 155 -7.50 0.03 22.34
N THR A 156 -7.52 1.23 21.75
CA THR A 156 -8.78 1.93 21.41
C THR A 156 -9.61 1.15 20.39
N ILE A 157 -8.98 0.69 19.30
CA ILE A 157 -9.66 -0.06 18.24
C ILE A 157 -10.23 -1.38 18.79
N LEU A 158 -9.45 -2.14 19.54
CA LEU A 158 -9.91 -3.38 20.18
C LEU A 158 -11.07 -3.11 21.14
N GLY A 159 -11.00 -2.03 21.92
CA GLY A 159 -12.08 -1.62 22.82
C GLY A 159 -13.40 -1.32 22.09
N TYR A 160 -13.35 -0.80 20.86
CA TYR A 160 -14.54 -0.66 20.02
C TYR A 160 -15.04 -2.00 19.50
N VAL A 161 -14.13 -2.87 19.04
CA VAL A 161 -14.47 -4.22 18.56
C VAL A 161 -15.12 -5.07 19.64
N ASP A 162 -14.62 -5.03 20.88
CA ASP A 162 -15.16 -5.79 22.02
C ASP A 162 -16.59 -5.37 22.37
N LYS A 163 -16.92 -4.10 22.14
CA LYS A 163 -18.26 -3.51 22.32
C LYS A 163 -19.17 -3.69 21.09
N GLY A 164 -18.70 -4.36 20.04
CA GLY A 164 -19.43 -4.51 18.78
C GLY A 164 -19.55 -3.22 17.95
N GLN A 165 -18.75 -2.20 18.24
CA GLN A 165 -18.77 -0.89 17.58
C GLN A 165 -17.85 -0.87 16.35
N TYR A 166 -18.12 -1.75 15.38
CA TYR A 166 -17.23 -2.01 14.23
C TYR A 166 -16.99 -0.79 13.33
N THR A 167 -18.00 0.06 13.13
CA THR A 167 -17.83 1.30 12.36
C THR A 167 -16.82 2.23 13.03
N LYS A 168 -16.90 2.41 14.34
CA LYS A 168 -15.94 3.23 15.10
C LYS A 168 -14.54 2.64 15.08
N ALA A 169 -14.42 1.32 15.16
CA ALA A 169 -13.13 0.63 15.03
C ALA A 169 -12.48 0.89 13.66
N ARG A 170 -13.26 0.80 12.57
CA ARG A 170 -12.81 1.11 11.21
C ARG A 170 -12.41 2.58 11.06
N GLU A 171 -13.23 3.51 11.55
CA GLU A 171 -12.97 4.95 11.51
C GLU A 171 -11.68 5.29 12.25
N GLU A 172 -11.50 4.77 13.47
CA GLU A 172 -10.29 4.98 14.27
C GLU A 172 -9.04 4.45 13.55
N PHE A 173 -9.12 3.27 12.92
CA PHE A 173 -8.03 2.74 12.11
C PHE A 173 -7.69 3.64 10.92
N ALA A 174 -8.70 4.13 10.18
CA ALA A 174 -8.50 5.04 9.06
C ALA A 174 -7.87 6.37 9.51
N HIS A 175 -8.34 6.93 10.63
CA HIS A 175 -7.75 8.13 11.23
C HIS A 175 -6.29 7.91 11.64
N TYR A 176 -5.98 6.77 12.27
CA TYR A 176 -4.62 6.40 12.63
C TYR A 176 -3.71 6.35 11.40
N ASN A 177 -4.11 5.63 10.35
CA ASN A 177 -3.31 5.53 9.12
C ASN A 177 -3.07 6.89 8.49
N ASN A 178 -4.13 7.69 8.30
CA ASN A 178 -4.02 9.02 7.72
C ASN A 178 -3.07 9.91 8.52
N ARG A 179 -3.12 9.85 9.85
CA ARG A 179 -2.18 10.57 10.72
C ARG A 179 -0.74 10.11 10.54
N VAL A 180 -0.49 8.80 10.48
CA VAL A 180 0.86 8.26 10.26
C VAL A 180 1.41 8.68 8.89
N ARG A 181 0.58 8.66 7.85
CA ARG A 181 0.97 9.09 6.49
C ARG A 181 1.33 10.58 6.44
N GLU A 182 0.59 11.43 7.14
CA GLU A 182 0.93 12.86 7.23
C GLU A 182 2.22 13.10 8.02
N LEU A 183 2.45 12.37 9.13
CA LEU A 183 3.68 12.49 9.90
C LEU A 183 4.92 12.07 9.10
N ILE A 184 4.83 11.00 8.31
CA ILE A 184 5.94 10.56 7.44
C ILE A 184 6.26 11.63 6.41
N LYS A 185 5.24 12.24 5.80
CA LYS A 185 5.42 13.33 4.83
C LYS A 185 6.16 14.51 5.47
N VAL A 186 5.70 14.98 6.63
CA VAL A 186 6.32 16.10 7.36
C VAL A 186 7.76 15.78 7.73
N ASN A 187 8.03 14.57 8.25
CA ASN A 187 9.37 14.17 8.65
C ASN A 187 10.32 14.07 7.45
N LYS A 188 9.88 13.49 6.32
CA LYS A 188 10.68 13.47 5.08
C LYS A 188 11.03 14.88 4.60
N SER A 189 10.06 15.81 4.61
CA SER A 189 10.32 17.21 4.25
C SER A 189 11.30 17.89 5.20
N PHE A 190 11.18 17.63 6.51
CA PHE A 190 12.13 18.14 7.49
C PHE A 190 13.55 17.59 7.25
N LEU A 191 13.71 16.28 7.09
CA LEU A 191 15.01 15.64 6.86
C LEU A 191 15.67 16.15 5.56
N ALA A 192 14.92 16.28 4.47
CA ALA A 192 15.44 16.86 3.24
C ALA A 192 15.95 18.31 3.43
N ASN A 193 15.26 19.12 4.23
CA ASN A 193 15.70 20.49 4.56
C ASN A 193 16.93 20.51 5.46
N VAL A 194 17.06 19.54 6.38
CA VAL A 194 18.25 19.39 7.22
C VAL A 194 19.46 18.93 6.41
N GLU A 195 19.30 17.98 5.49
CA GLU A 195 20.40 17.50 4.64
C GLU A 195 20.89 18.57 3.66
N THR A 196 19.96 19.31 3.04
CA THR A 196 20.29 20.43 2.16
C THR A 196 20.94 21.60 2.91
N SER A 197 20.58 21.85 4.17
CA SER A 197 21.26 22.84 5.01
C SER A 197 22.59 22.33 5.59
N HIS A 198 22.74 21.03 5.88
CA HIS A 198 24.01 20.41 6.27
C HIS A 198 25.05 20.45 5.15
N ALA A 199 24.64 20.34 3.88
CA ALA A 199 25.53 20.55 2.74
C ALA A 199 26.04 22.00 2.63
N VAL A 200 25.39 22.96 3.31
CA VAL A 200 25.73 24.40 3.28
C VAL A 200 26.55 24.84 4.51
N GLN A 201 26.55 24.10 5.62
CA GLN A 201 27.26 24.47 6.84
C GLN A 201 28.04 23.31 7.46
N HIS A 202 29.29 23.14 7.00
CA HIS A 202 30.32 22.44 7.78
C HIS A 202 30.63 23.23 9.06
N GLY A 203 30.00 22.90 10.19
CA GLY A 203 30.39 23.50 11.48
C GLY A 203 29.50 23.27 12.70
N ILE A 204 28.34 22.62 12.61
CA ILE A 204 27.43 22.41 13.76
C ILE A 204 27.17 20.90 13.94
N THR A 205 28.20 20.13 14.31
CA THR A 205 28.20 18.68 14.08
C THR A 205 27.61 17.76 15.16
N ASP A 206 27.37 18.15 16.41
CA ASP A 206 27.19 17.10 17.44
C ASP A 206 25.81 16.98 18.11
N THR A 207 24.90 17.92 17.90
CA THR A 207 23.60 17.91 18.62
C THR A 207 22.45 17.26 17.84
N ILE A 208 22.47 17.31 16.50
CA ILE A 208 21.39 16.78 15.65
C ILE A 208 21.51 15.25 15.48
N SER A 209 22.75 14.73 15.41
CA SER A 209 23.01 13.28 15.33
C SER A 209 22.46 12.50 16.55
N ALA A 210 22.30 13.15 17.70
CA ALA A 210 21.71 12.57 18.90
C ALA A 210 20.17 12.43 18.83
N VAL A 211 19.47 13.32 18.11
CA VAL A 211 18.01 13.25 17.92
C VAL A 211 17.64 12.14 16.94
N VAL A 212 18.47 11.90 15.92
CA VAL A 212 18.32 10.81 14.93
C VAL A 212 18.46 9.41 15.57
N LYS A 213 19.13 9.31 16.73
CA LYS A 213 19.26 8.03 17.48
C LYS A 213 18.06 7.71 18.37
N ASN A 214 17.00 8.53 18.36
CA ASN A 214 15.77 8.27 19.11
C ASN A 214 15.09 6.98 18.60
N PRO A 215 14.74 6.01 19.49
CA PRO A 215 14.07 4.77 19.12
C PRO A 215 12.80 4.91 18.29
N LEU A 216 12.15 6.08 18.31
CA LEU A 216 10.98 6.40 17.49
C LEU A 216 11.22 6.35 15.97
N PHE A 217 12.48 6.41 15.50
CA PHE A 217 12.81 6.48 14.08
C PHE A 217 13.70 5.33 13.57
N LYS A 218 14.03 4.33 14.41
CA LYS A 218 14.91 3.22 14.03
C LYS A 218 14.21 1.99 13.44
N HIS A 219 12.88 1.95 13.45
CA HIS A 219 12.10 0.83 12.94
C HIS A 219 10.90 1.30 12.10
N VAL A 220 11.16 2.08 11.06
CA VAL A 220 10.21 2.29 9.95
C VAL A 220 10.87 1.79 8.67
#